data_AF-A0A7K2L3E1-F1
#
_entry.id   AF-A0A7K2L3E1-F1
#
_cell.length_a   1.000
_cell.length_b   1.000
_cell.length_c   1.000
_cell.angle_alpha   90.00
_cell.angle_beta   90.00
_cell.angle_gamma   90.00
#
_symmetry.space_group_name_H-M   'P 1'
#
loop_
_entity.id
_entity.type
_entity.pdbx_description
1 polymer ?
#
loop_
_entity_poly.entity_id
_entity_poly.type
_entity_poly.pdbx_seq_one_letter_code
_entity_poly.pdbx_strand_id
1 'polypeptide(L)'
;PYVLEAALETPGPRSLTIPEPLADLLERCFHFEPEQRPRSLRELAAELLEIAESQTGAPLPCAPPPRPVPATVDFRVGDRRMIGGGVWKGGRTLLIQASTLIARPYEHTLAFWPSGVGTMRSWLLQELNALNEAHRMLVEAPGDPTPERSDLAREALLSAAAVLDRLGDGPGATEKFRACVAATGDEPSTALVEALSMLANHLRRQGRWDESSQIAERAYDTARQLPDAEDSRETATAVVTALVSAAHHSEDPRRRLNLLRKAYEIAQTAQLPDAQLVTLTNQGMLLDALGHREAAAELFGRVEERLSDPRPIPGFDIAT
;
A
#
# COMPACT_ATOMS: atom_id res chain seq x y z
N PRO A 1 -7.38 20.15 -25.56
CA PRO A 1 -7.89 20.95 -26.69
C PRO A 1 -9.05 21.89 -26.32
N TYR A 2 -10.18 21.37 -25.80
CA TYR A 2 -11.43 22.14 -25.68
C TYR A 2 -11.47 23.30 -24.66
N VAL A 3 -10.64 23.29 -23.61
CA VAL A 3 -10.71 24.32 -22.54
C VAL A 3 -10.06 25.65 -22.95
N LEU A 4 -9.04 25.60 -23.81
CA LEU A 4 -8.34 26.80 -24.30
C LEU A 4 -9.09 27.47 -25.46
N GLU A 5 -9.71 26.69 -26.35
CA GLU A 5 -10.53 27.20 -27.47
C GLU A 5 -11.74 28.00 -26.96
N ALA A 6 -12.43 27.50 -25.92
CA ALA A 6 -13.58 28.21 -25.32
C ALA A 6 -13.21 29.57 -24.69
N ALA A 7 -11.96 29.75 -24.26
CA ALA A 7 -11.49 31.00 -23.67
C ALA A 7 -11.17 32.09 -24.71
N LEU A 8 -10.93 31.69 -25.98
CA LEU A 8 -10.68 32.62 -27.09
C LEU A 8 -11.97 33.22 -27.65
N GLU A 9 -13.10 32.50 -27.57
CA GLU A 9 -14.37 32.90 -28.18
C GLU A 9 -15.16 33.95 -27.36
N THR A 10 -14.91 34.08 -26.06
CA THR A 10 -15.58 35.08 -25.20
C THR A 10 -14.63 35.74 -24.20
N PRO A 11 -13.85 36.75 -24.61
CA PRO A 11 -12.96 37.46 -23.71
C PRO A 11 -13.75 38.30 -22.69
N GLY A 12 -13.58 38.00 -21.40
CA GLY A 12 -14.14 38.80 -20.31
C GLY A 12 -13.38 40.13 -20.11
N PRO A 13 -13.92 41.08 -19.31
CA PRO A 13 -13.31 42.40 -19.06
C PRO A 13 -11.96 42.36 -18.30
N ARG A 14 -11.43 41.16 -18.02
CA ARG A 14 -10.10 40.89 -17.44
C ARG A 14 -9.34 39.82 -18.23
N SER A 15 -9.62 39.65 -19.52
CA SER A 15 -8.81 38.79 -20.36
C SER A 15 -7.40 39.36 -20.45
N LEU A 16 -6.48 38.75 -19.70
CA LEU A 16 -5.06 39.01 -19.82
C LEU A 16 -4.63 38.52 -21.19
N THR A 17 -4.10 39.40 -22.03
CA THR A 17 -3.45 38.99 -23.28
C THR A 17 -2.24 38.14 -22.91
N ILE A 18 -2.34 36.83 -23.15
CA ILE A 18 -1.22 35.90 -22.94
C ILE A 18 -0.20 36.17 -24.06
N PRO A 19 1.07 36.46 -23.73
CA PRO A 19 2.10 36.56 -24.75
C PRO A 19 2.20 35.29 -25.59
N GLU A 20 2.33 35.42 -26.89
CA GLU A 20 2.43 34.29 -27.84
C GLU A 20 3.46 33.23 -27.41
N PRO A 21 4.68 33.57 -26.94
CA PRO A 21 5.62 32.56 -26.46
C PRO A 21 5.15 31.76 -25.23
N LEU A 22 4.33 32.39 -24.37
CA LEU A 22 3.75 31.72 -23.20
C LEU A 22 2.61 30.80 -23.62
N ALA A 23 1.81 31.19 -24.61
CA ALA A 23 0.76 30.35 -25.15
C ALA A 23 1.34 29.08 -25.80
N ASP A 24 2.40 29.22 -26.61
CA ASP A 24 3.10 28.10 -27.25
C ASP A 24 3.68 27.11 -26.21
N LEU A 25 4.30 27.64 -25.16
CA LEU A 25 4.85 26.81 -24.09
C LEU A 25 3.75 26.04 -23.34
N LEU A 26 2.62 26.70 -23.05
CA LEU A 26 1.47 26.05 -22.42
C LEU A 26 0.88 24.97 -23.34
N GLU A 27 0.77 25.22 -24.64
CA GLU A 27 0.31 24.21 -25.59
C GLU A 27 1.19 22.95 -25.56
N ARG A 28 2.52 23.13 -25.57
CA ARG A 28 3.47 22.01 -25.45
C ARG A 28 3.30 21.20 -24.17
N CYS A 29 2.99 21.85 -23.04
CA CYS A 29 2.76 21.15 -21.77
C CYS A 29 1.56 20.17 -21.83
N PHE A 30 0.58 20.42 -22.70
CA PHE A 30 -0.65 19.64 -22.79
C PHE A 30 -0.74 18.76 -24.05
N HIS A 31 0.35 18.61 -24.82
CA HIS A 31 0.37 17.68 -25.96
C HIS A 31 0.10 16.24 -25.55
N PHE A 32 -0.58 15.47 -26.41
CA PHE A 32 -0.88 14.07 -26.12
C PHE A 32 0.39 13.20 -26.12
N GLU A 33 1.31 13.44 -27.06
CA GLU A 33 2.55 12.67 -27.17
C GLU A 33 3.60 13.15 -26.16
N PRO A 34 4.17 12.26 -25.32
CA PRO A 34 5.16 12.63 -24.30
C PRO A 34 6.43 13.27 -24.87
N GLU A 35 6.85 12.86 -26.06
CA GLU A 35 8.05 13.33 -26.76
C GLU A 35 7.98 14.83 -27.13
N GLN A 36 6.75 15.35 -27.25
CA GLN A 36 6.45 16.72 -27.66
C GLN A 36 6.27 17.67 -26.47
N ARG A 37 6.30 17.14 -25.23
CA ARG A 37 6.22 17.92 -24.00
C ARG A 37 7.62 18.36 -23.56
N PRO A 38 7.74 19.44 -22.76
CA PRO A 38 8.97 19.76 -22.06
C PRO A 38 9.47 18.55 -21.27
N ARG A 39 10.77 18.22 -21.40
CA ARG A 39 11.35 16.98 -20.86
C ARG A 39 11.53 17.04 -19.36
N SER A 40 11.46 18.23 -18.76
CA SER A 40 11.53 18.40 -17.31
C SER A 40 10.87 19.70 -16.84
N LEU A 41 10.48 19.74 -15.56
CA LEU A 41 10.04 20.97 -14.90
C LEU A 41 11.12 22.05 -14.86
N ARG A 42 12.41 21.68 -14.97
CA ARG A 42 13.51 22.64 -15.04
C ARG A 42 13.57 23.34 -16.39
N GLU A 43 13.45 22.57 -17.47
CA GLU A 43 13.38 23.11 -18.83
C GLU A 43 12.18 24.04 -18.95
N LEU A 44 11.01 23.59 -18.51
CA LEU A 44 9.81 24.41 -18.43
C LEU A 44 10.03 25.70 -17.62
N ALA A 45 10.65 25.61 -16.43
CA ALA A 45 10.92 26.78 -15.60
C ALA A 45 11.95 27.73 -16.21
N ALA A 46 12.95 27.22 -16.93
CA ALA A 46 13.94 28.04 -17.64
C ALA A 46 13.29 28.78 -18.81
N GLU A 47 12.47 28.10 -19.61
CA GLU A 47 11.72 28.73 -20.70
C GLU A 47 10.72 29.77 -20.19
N LEU A 48 10.03 29.50 -19.08
CA LEU A 48 9.15 30.49 -18.43
C LEU A 48 9.90 31.75 -17.97
N LEU A 49 11.12 31.58 -17.47
CA LEU A 49 11.97 32.70 -17.05
C LEU A 49 12.43 33.53 -18.25
N GLU A 50 12.85 32.90 -19.34
CA GLU A 50 13.24 33.57 -20.59
C GLU A 50 12.06 34.33 -21.21
N ILE A 51 10.88 33.69 -21.23
CA ILE A 51 9.65 34.34 -21.69
C ILE A 51 9.34 35.55 -20.80
N ALA A 52 9.39 35.40 -19.48
CA ALA A 52 9.10 36.52 -18.58
C ALA A 52 10.10 37.67 -18.73
N GLU A 53 11.40 37.39 -18.85
CA GLU A 53 12.43 38.41 -19.06
C GLU A 53 12.25 39.13 -20.40
N SER A 54 11.97 38.39 -21.49
CA SER A 54 11.73 38.98 -22.80
C SER A 54 10.48 39.87 -22.86
N GLN A 55 9.44 39.53 -22.09
CA GLN A 55 8.17 40.26 -22.08
C GLN A 55 8.16 41.45 -21.12
N THR A 56 8.92 41.37 -20.01
CA THR A 56 8.92 42.40 -18.96
C THR A 56 10.16 43.29 -18.96
N GLY A 57 11.21 42.91 -19.71
CA GLY A 57 12.48 43.64 -19.79
C GLY A 57 13.34 43.54 -18.54
N ALA A 58 12.95 42.71 -17.57
CA ALA A 58 13.68 42.47 -16.34
C ALA A 58 13.61 40.98 -15.95
N PRO A 59 14.69 40.41 -15.40
CA PRO A 59 14.67 39.04 -14.93
C PRO A 59 13.71 38.90 -13.73
N LEU A 60 12.90 37.85 -13.73
CA LEU A 60 12.08 37.52 -12.56
C LEU A 60 13.00 37.13 -11.38
N PRO A 61 12.69 37.56 -10.14
CA PRO A 61 13.50 37.28 -8.96
C PRO A 61 13.29 35.85 -8.43
N CYS A 62 13.34 34.85 -9.30
CA CYS A 62 13.29 33.44 -8.93
C CYS A 62 14.32 32.64 -9.73
N ALA A 63 15.09 31.79 -9.03
CA ALA A 63 16.04 30.91 -9.67
C ALA A 63 15.33 29.65 -10.21
N PRO A 64 15.78 29.08 -11.35
CA PRO A 64 15.27 27.80 -11.81
C PRO A 64 15.58 26.72 -10.75
N PRO A 65 14.74 25.68 -10.63
CA PRO A 65 14.99 24.60 -9.69
C PRO A 65 16.37 23.98 -9.95
N PRO A 66 17.13 23.64 -8.89
CA PRO A 66 18.46 23.08 -9.03
C PRO A 66 18.43 21.81 -9.90
N ARG A 67 19.55 21.50 -10.58
CA ARG A 67 19.68 20.21 -11.29
C ARG A 67 19.41 19.13 -10.24
N PRO A 68 18.49 18.19 -10.47
CA PRO A 68 18.53 16.97 -9.71
C PRO A 68 19.93 16.41 -9.92
N VAL A 69 20.70 16.29 -8.84
CA VAL A 69 21.84 15.39 -8.87
C VAL A 69 21.24 14.06 -9.31
N PRO A 70 21.77 13.37 -10.33
CA PRO A 70 21.45 11.98 -10.48
C PRO A 70 21.99 11.34 -9.20
N ALA A 71 21.15 11.28 -8.17
CA ALA A 71 21.22 10.18 -7.25
C ALA A 71 21.25 9.00 -8.21
N THR A 72 22.33 8.23 -8.17
CA THR A 72 22.26 6.82 -8.50
C THR A 72 20.99 6.34 -7.80
N VAL A 73 19.88 6.29 -8.53
CA VAL A 73 18.60 5.79 -8.04
C VAL A 73 18.89 4.31 -7.97
N ASP A 74 19.44 3.91 -6.82
CA ASP A 74 19.59 2.53 -6.46
C ASP A 74 18.17 1.98 -6.57
N PHE A 75 17.93 1.18 -7.62
CA PHE A 75 16.66 0.53 -7.93
C PHE A 75 16.37 -0.47 -6.83
N ARG A 76 16.00 0.01 -5.66
CA ARG A 76 15.31 -0.81 -4.69
C ARG A 76 13.86 -0.71 -5.08
N VAL A 77 13.30 -1.83 -5.56
CA VAL A 77 11.86 -2.08 -5.43
C VAL A 77 11.52 -1.59 -4.02
N GLY A 78 10.80 -0.45 -3.94
CA GLY A 78 10.59 0.21 -2.66
C GLY A 78 10.02 -0.82 -1.70
N ASP A 79 10.58 -0.92 -0.49
CA ASP A 79 10.17 -1.94 0.48
C ASP A 79 8.64 -2.05 0.53
N ARG A 80 8.12 -3.17 0.02
CA ARG A 80 6.69 -3.46 -0.13
C ARG A 80 6.08 -4.10 1.11
N ARG A 81 6.81 -4.07 2.23
CA ARG A 81 6.32 -4.59 3.51
C ARG A 81 5.13 -3.77 4.01
N MET A 82 4.01 -4.45 4.16
CA MET A 82 2.88 -4.00 4.94
C MET A 82 3.26 -3.97 6.43
N ILE A 83 2.65 -3.04 7.16
CA ILE A 83 2.78 -3.00 8.61
C ILE A 83 1.99 -4.18 9.18
N GLY A 84 2.71 -5.21 9.63
CA GLY A 84 2.15 -6.52 9.98
C GLY A 84 2.90 -7.71 9.36
N GLY A 85 3.92 -7.45 8.52
CA GLY A 85 4.84 -8.46 7.99
C GLY A 85 4.48 -8.99 6.60
N GLY A 86 3.27 -8.74 6.10
CA GLY A 86 2.88 -9.08 4.73
C GLY A 86 3.54 -8.17 3.69
N VAL A 87 3.39 -8.50 2.40
CA VAL A 87 3.91 -7.71 1.28
C VAL A 87 2.75 -7.37 0.37
N TRP A 88 2.54 -6.07 0.07
CA TRP A 88 1.48 -5.72 -0.88
C TRP A 88 1.90 -6.06 -2.31
N LYS A 89 0.95 -6.45 -3.16
CA LYS A 89 1.25 -6.76 -4.56
C LYS A 89 1.53 -5.50 -5.37
N GLY A 90 2.51 -5.57 -6.26
CA GLY A 90 2.85 -4.47 -7.14
C GLY A 90 1.71 -4.17 -8.12
N GLY A 91 1.43 -2.88 -8.34
CA GLY A 91 0.34 -2.43 -9.22
C GLY A 91 0.46 -2.96 -10.65
N ARG A 92 1.68 -3.06 -11.19
CA ARG A 92 1.93 -3.67 -12.50
C ARG A 92 1.52 -5.15 -12.55
N THR A 93 1.86 -5.91 -11.51
CA THR A 93 1.52 -7.34 -11.42
C THR A 93 0.01 -7.52 -11.41
N LEU A 94 -0.69 -6.73 -10.58
CA LEU A 94 -2.15 -6.79 -10.47
C LEU A 94 -2.85 -6.35 -11.76
N LEU A 95 -2.35 -5.32 -12.46
CA LEU A 95 -2.89 -4.91 -13.76
C LEU A 95 -2.78 -6.01 -14.81
N ILE A 96 -1.63 -6.71 -14.87
CA ILE A 96 -1.41 -7.82 -15.80
C ILE A 96 -2.37 -8.96 -15.49
N GLN A 97 -2.48 -9.34 -14.21
CA GLN A 97 -3.39 -10.39 -13.77
C GLN A 97 -4.85 -10.02 -14.06
N ALA A 98 -5.26 -8.78 -13.78
CA ALA A 98 -6.62 -8.29 -14.05
C ALA A 98 -6.94 -8.33 -15.55
N SER A 99 -6.05 -7.80 -16.38
CA SER A 99 -6.21 -7.81 -17.85
C SER A 99 -6.35 -9.22 -18.40
N THR A 100 -5.52 -10.14 -17.90
CA THR A 100 -5.54 -11.55 -18.30
C THR A 100 -6.86 -12.19 -17.92
N LEU A 101 -7.31 -11.97 -16.68
CA LEU A 101 -8.51 -12.58 -16.14
C LEU A 101 -9.79 -12.13 -16.86
N ILE A 102 -9.85 -10.85 -17.28
CA ILE A 102 -11.02 -10.30 -17.99
C ILE A 102 -10.85 -10.32 -19.52
N ALA A 103 -9.81 -10.99 -20.03
CA ALA A 103 -9.47 -11.08 -21.45
C ALA A 103 -9.40 -9.71 -22.17
N ARG A 104 -8.88 -8.68 -21.50
CA ARG A 104 -8.70 -7.34 -22.07
C ARG A 104 -7.25 -7.15 -22.55
N PRO A 105 -7.01 -6.56 -23.74
CA PRO A 105 -5.66 -6.32 -24.22
C PRO A 105 -4.84 -5.45 -23.26
N TYR A 106 -3.57 -5.83 -23.06
CA TYR A 106 -2.69 -5.16 -22.10
C TYR A 106 -2.37 -3.71 -22.51
N GLU A 107 -2.53 -3.34 -23.78
CA GLU A 107 -2.25 -1.99 -24.28
C GLU A 107 -3.04 -0.92 -23.52
N HIS A 108 -4.27 -1.24 -23.10
CA HIS A 108 -5.10 -0.36 -22.29
C HIS A 108 -4.57 -0.12 -20.87
N THR A 109 -3.68 -0.99 -20.38
CA THR A 109 -3.09 -0.84 -19.04
C THR A 109 -1.76 -0.08 -19.05
N LEU A 110 -1.11 0.07 -20.21
CA LEU A 110 0.22 0.69 -20.31
C LEU A 110 0.25 2.11 -19.73
N ALA A 111 -0.84 2.87 -19.90
CA ALA A 111 -0.98 4.21 -19.33
C ALA A 111 -0.93 4.26 -17.80
N PHE A 112 -1.16 3.12 -17.14
CA PHE A 112 -1.20 2.98 -15.69
C PHE A 112 0.04 2.26 -15.14
N TRP A 113 0.99 1.86 -15.99
CA TRP A 113 2.17 1.15 -15.52
C TRP A 113 3.07 2.08 -14.69
N PRO A 114 3.44 1.69 -13.45
CA PRO A 114 4.42 2.43 -12.69
C PRO A 114 5.75 2.44 -13.45
N SER A 115 6.25 3.64 -13.74
CA SER A 115 7.47 3.88 -14.51
C SER A 115 8.75 3.48 -13.77
N GLY A 116 8.66 3.25 -12.47
CA GLY A 116 9.83 2.93 -11.61
C GLY A 116 10.81 4.09 -11.44
N VAL A 117 10.51 5.28 -11.97
CA VAL A 117 11.36 6.47 -11.86
C VAL A 117 10.71 7.56 -11.00
N GLY A 118 11.55 8.39 -10.38
CA GLY A 118 11.12 9.52 -9.55
C GLY A 118 11.34 9.30 -8.05
N THR A 119 10.70 10.15 -7.25
CA THR A 119 10.77 10.04 -5.77
C THR A 119 9.92 8.87 -5.27
N MET A 120 10.20 8.38 -4.06
CA MET A 120 9.38 7.34 -3.40
C MET A 120 7.88 7.71 -3.40
N ARG A 121 7.57 8.99 -3.12
CA ARG A 121 6.18 9.48 -3.16
C ARG A 121 5.58 9.41 -4.57
N SER A 122 6.32 9.82 -5.60
CA SER A 122 5.87 9.70 -6.99
C SER A 122 5.63 8.25 -7.39
N TRP A 123 6.54 7.35 -7.02
CA TRP A 123 6.38 5.93 -7.27
C TRP A 123 5.15 5.34 -6.57
N LEU A 124 4.94 5.65 -5.28
CA LEU A 124 3.75 5.20 -4.55
C LEU A 124 2.45 5.73 -5.16
N LEU A 125 2.42 6.95 -5.66
CA LEU A 125 1.24 7.50 -6.37
C LEU A 125 0.97 6.75 -7.68
N GLN A 126 2.02 6.36 -8.41
CA GLN A 126 1.88 5.53 -9.62
C GLN A 126 1.40 4.12 -9.27
N GLU A 127 1.93 3.51 -8.22
CA GLU A 127 1.45 2.21 -7.71
C GLU A 127 -0.03 2.32 -7.31
N LEU A 128 -0.43 3.36 -6.58
CA LEU A 128 -1.83 3.59 -6.21
C LEU A 128 -2.74 3.72 -7.43
N ASN A 129 -2.31 4.47 -8.45
CA ASN A 129 -3.05 4.62 -9.70
C ASN A 129 -3.24 3.26 -10.40
N ALA A 130 -2.18 2.46 -10.50
CA ALA A 130 -2.21 1.13 -11.07
C ALA A 130 -3.15 0.18 -10.32
N LEU A 131 -3.10 0.21 -8.99
CA LEU A 131 -3.94 -0.62 -8.11
C LEU A 131 -5.42 -0.25 -8.21
N ASN A 132 -5.73 1.05 -8.23
CA ASN A 132 -7.10 1.52 -8.41
C ASN A 132 -7.65 1.14 -9.79
N GLU A 133 -6.83 1.24 -10.84
CA GLU A 133 -7.23 0.82 -12.18
C GLU A 133 -7.46 -0.70 -12.25
N ALA A 134 -6.58 -1.51 -11.66
CA ALA A 134 -6.77 -2.96 -11.58
C ALA A 134 -8.09 -3.32 -10.88
N HIS A 135 -8.38 -2.70 -9.73
CA HIS A 135 -9.65 -2.88 -9.02
C HIS A 135 -10.84 -2.47 -9.90
N ARG A 136 -10.79 -1.30 -10.53
CA ARG A 136 -11.86 -0.80 -11.42
C ARG A 136 -12.13 -1.78 -12.55
N MET A 137 -11.09 -2.25 -13.23
CA MET A 137 -11.20 -3.24 -14.31
C MET A 137 -11.90 -4.52 -13.86
N LEU A 138 -11.62 -5.00 -12.64
CA LEU A 138 -12.20 -6.23 -12.11
C LEU A 138 -13.66 -6.08 -11.71
N VAL A 139 -14.04 -4.93 -11.16
CA VAL A 139 -15.41 -4.65 -10.73
C VAL A 139 -16.32 -4.30 -11.90
N GLU A 140 -15.82 -3.54 -12.87
CA GLU A 140 -16.61 -3.09 -14.03
C GLU A 140 -16.62 -4.10 -15.20
N ALA A 141 -15.89 -5.21 -15.08
CA ALA A 141 -15.89 -6.24 -16.10
C ALA A 141 -17.30 -6.83 -16.30
N PRO A 142 -17.73 -7.04 -17.55
CA PRO A 142 -19.06 -7.60 -17.83
C PRO A 142 -19.19 -9.02 -17.27
N GLY A 143 -20.43 -9.41 -16.94
CA GLY A 143 -20.75 -10.72 -16.38
C GLY A 143 -20.57 -10.80 -14.86
N ASP A 144 -21.11 -11.88 -14.29
CA ASP A 144 -21.05 -12.11 -12.85
C ASP A 144 -19.61 -12.33 -12.36
N PRO A 145 -19.26 -11.84 -11.16
CA PRO A 145 -17.92 -12.00 -10.63
C PRO A 145 -17.61 -13.45 -10.30
N THR A 146 -16.56 -13.99 -10.92
CA THR A 146 -15.99 -15.28 -10.52
C THR A 146 -15.26 -15.12 -9.18
N PRO A 147 -15.08 -16.21 -8.41
CA PRO A 147 -14.30 -16.18 -7.18
C PRO A 147 -12.91 -15.57 -7.36
N GLU A 148 -12.20 -15.94 -8.44
CA GLU A 148 -10.87 -15.43 -8.74
C GLU A 148 -10.87 -13.92 -9.03
N ARG A 149 -11.95 -13.42 -9.68
CA ARG A 149 -12.12 -11.99 -9.95
C ARG A 149 -12.35 -11.21 -8.67
N SER A 150 -13.18 -11.74 -7.77
CA SER A 150 -13.45 -11.16 -6.46
C SER A 150 -12.20 -11.14 -5.59
N ASP A 151 -11.43 -12.23 -5.56
CA ASP A 151 -10.17 -12.31 -4.80
C ASP A 151 -9.14 -11.29 -5.31
N LEU A 152 -8.99 -11.17 -6.62
CA LEU A 152 -8.04 -10.23 -7.20
C LEU A 152 -8.47 -8.77 -6.96
N ALA A 153 -9.78 -8.49 -6.95
CA ALA A 153 -10.31 -7.17 -6.63
C ALA A 153 -10.05 -6.80 -5.16
N ARG A 154 -10.26 -7.75 -4.24
CA ARG A 154 -9.97 -7.60 -2.82
C ARG A 154 -8.49 -7.34 -2.55
N GLU A 155 -7.62 -8.09 -3.22
CA GLU A 155 -6.17 -7.90 -3.17
C GLU A 155 -5.74 -6.49 -3.66
N ALA A 156 -6.37 -6.00 -4.73
CA ALA A 156 -6.13 -4.64 -5.22
C ALA A 156 -6.53 -3.58 -4.19
N LEU A 157 -7.65 -3.77 -3.47
CA LEU A 157 -8.06 -2.89 -2.38
C LEU A 157 -7.08 -2.92 -1.19
N LEU A 158 -6.67 -4.12 -0.74
CA LEU A 158 -5.68 -4.26 0.33
C LEU A 158 -4.36 -3.59 -0.02
N SER A 159 -3.87 -3.84 -1.23
CA SER A 159 -2.62 -3.24 -1.72
C SER A 159 -2.74 -1.72 -1.83
N ALA A 160 -3.87 -1.19 -2.34
CA ALA A 160 -4.10 0.25 -2.42
C ALA A 160 -4.16 0.89 -1.03
N ALA A 161 -4.81 0.23 -0.06
CA ALA A 161 -4.86 0.68 1.32
C ALA A 161 -3.46 0.78 1.94
N ALA A 162 -2.61 -0.23 1.73
CA ALA A 162 -1.23 -0.22 2.21
C ALA A 162 -0.39 0.92 1.60
N VAL A 163 -0.56 1.19 0.30
CA VAL A 163 0.10 2.30 -0.39
C VAL A 163 -0.37 3.65 0.15
N LEU A 164 -1.66 3.84 0.39
CA LEU A 164 -2.22 5.05 0.99
C LEU A 164 -1.68 5.28 2.41
N ASP A 165 -1.58 4.21 3.21
CA ASP A 165 -0.99 4.26 4.53
C ASP A 165 0.45 4.77 4.49
N ARG A 166 1.24 4.27 3.53
CA ARG A 166 2.63 4.70 3.35
C ARG A 166 2.76 6.12 2.79
N LEU A 167 1.75 6.59 2.06
CA LEU A 167 1.65 7.98 1.62
C LEU A 167 1.22 8.94 2.75
N GLY A 168 0.78 8.40 3.89
CA GLY A 168 0.24 9.15 5.03
C GLY A 168 -1.23 9.55 4.87
N ASP A 169 -1.94 8.96 3.90
CA ASP A 169 -3.37 9.21 3.69
C ASP A 169 -4.21 8.21 4.51
N GLY A 170 -4.33 8.52 5.81
CA GLY A 170 -5.09 7.71 6.76
C GLY A 170 -6.58 7.53 6.38
N PRO A 171 -7.30 8.61 6.04
CA PRO A 171 -8.69 8.50 5.59
C PRO A 171 -8.87 7.64 4.34
N GLY A 172 -8.02 7.84 3.31
CA GLY A 172 -8.07 7.03 2.09
C GLY A 172 -7.76 5.56 2.36
N ALA A 173 -6.76 5.27 3.20
CA ALA A 173 -6.44 3.89 3.59
C ALA A 173 -7.61 3.23 4.35
N THR A 174 -8.25 3.95 5.30
CA THR A 174 -9.45 3.46 6.00
C THR A 174 -10.55 3.09 5.01
N GLU A 175 -10.81 3.95 4.03
CA GLU A 175 -11.85 3.71 3.02
C GLU A 175 -11.56 2.42 2.24
N LYS A 176 -10.32 2.23 1.77
CA LYS A 176 -9.93 1.03 1.02
C LYS A 176 -9.98 -0.25 1.86
N PHE A 177 -9.55 -0.20 3.12
CA PHE A 177 -9.68 -1.34 4.03
C PHE A 177 -11.15 -1.71 4.28
N ARG A 178 -12.03 -0.73 4.48
CA ARG A 178 -13.47 -0.98 4.66
C ARG A 178 -14.11 -1.53 3.38
N ALA A 179 -13.75 -1.00 2.21
CA ALA A 179 -14.20 -1.53 0.94
C ALA A 179 -13.76 -2.99 0.74
N CYS A 180 -12.53 -3.32 1.15
CA CYS A 180 -12.04 -4.70 1.13
C CYS A 180 -12.88 -5.62 2.03
N VAL A 181 -13.15 -5.21 3.27
CA VAL A 181 -14.01 -5.98 4.19
C VAL A 181 -15.41 -6.18 3.59
N ALA A 182 -16.02 -5.13 3.06
CA ALA A 182 -17.34 -5.20 2.43
C ALA A 182 -17.36 -6.14 1.20
N ALA A 183 -16.33 -6.08 0.37
CA ALA A 183 -16.20 -6.95 -0.81
C ALA A 183 -15.98 -8.42 -0.46
N THR A 184 -15.49 -8.72 0.75
CA THR A 184 -15.28 -10.10 1.21
C THR A 184 -16.58 -10.77 1.65
N GLY A 185 -17.60 -9.98 2.04
CA GLY A 185 -18.82 -10.49 2.66
C GLY A 185 -18.65 -10.84 4.14
N ASP A 186 -19.70 -11.40 4.74
CA ASP A 186 -19.76 -11.70 6.18
C ASP A 186 -19.51 -13.19 6.51
N GLU A 187 -19.41 -14.06 5.50
CA GLU A 187 -19.12 -15.47 5.71
C GLU A 187 -17.69 -15.67 6.25
N PRO A 188 -17.50 -16.52 7.30
CA PRO A 188 -16.17 -16.78 7.83
C PRO A 188 -15.21 -17.36 6.79
N SER A 189 -14.14 -16.64 6.51
CA SER A 189 -13.09 -17.02 5.57
C SER A 189 -11.73 -16.48 6.01
N THR A 190 -10.64 -17.09 5.54
CA THR A 190 -9.26 -16.59 5.75
C THR A 190 -9.12 -15.16 5.23
N ALA A 191 -9.72 -14.89 4.06
CA ALA A 191 -9.83 -13.57 3.45
C ALA A 191 -10.46 -12.51 4.37
N LEU A 192 -11.56 -12.84 5.04
CA LEU A 192 -12.26 -11.90 5.93
C LEU A 192 -11.44 -11.63 7.19
N VAL A 193 -10.81 -12.67 7.75
CA VAL A 193 -9.92 -12.53 8.91
C VAL A 193 -8.74 -11.62 8.60
N GLU A 194 -8.12 -11.78 7.43
CA GLU A 194 -7.01 -10.94 6.98
C GLU A 194 -7.46 -9.47 6.83
N ALA A 195 -8.56 -9.22 6.11
CA ALA A 195 -9.07 -7.88 5.86
C ALA A 195 -9.43 -7.14 7.17
N LEU A 196 -10.10 -7.83 8.10
CA LEU A 196 -10.42 -7.28 9.43
C LEU A 196 -9.16 -7.00 10.25
N SER A 197 -8.20 -7.92 10.27
CA SER A 197 -6.95 -7.74 11.03
C SER A 197 -6.13 -6.56 10.52
N MET A 198 -6.08 -6.37 9.19
CA MET A 198 -5.41 -5.22 8.58
C MET A 198 -6.11 -3.90 8.90
N LEU A 199 -7.45 -3.86 8.82
CA LEU A 199 -8.25 -2.70 9.20
C LEU A 199 -8.04 -2.33 10.67
N ALA A 200 -8.11 -3.31 11.59
CA ALA A 200 -7.85 -3.07 13.01
C ALA A 200 -6.44 -2.48 13.21
N ASN A 201 -5.40 -3.13 12.68
CA ASN A 201 -4.04 -2.63 12.85
C ASN A 201 -3.85 -1.20 12.30
N HIS A 202 -4.53 -0.85 11.20
CA HIS A 202 -4.57 0.50 10.66
C HIS A 202 -5.26 1.50 11.60
N LEU A 203 -6.49 1.20 12.04
CA LEU A 203 -7.27 2.06 12.94
C LEU A 203 -6.53 2.35 14.25
N ARG A 204 -5.84 1.35 14.80
CA ARG A 204 -4.99 1.49 15.98
C ARG A 204 -3.92 2.55 15.80
N ARG A 205 -3.23 2.55 14.66
CA ARG A 205 -2.17 3.53 14.34
C ARG A 205 -2.71 4.95 14.19
N GLN A 206 -3.95 5.08 13.74
CA GLN A 206 -4.66 6.36 13.66
C GLN A 206 -5.21 6.81 15.03
N GLY A 207 -4.95 6.07 16.12
CA GLY A 207 -5.43 6.40 17.46
C GLY A 207 -6.92 6.11 17.68
N ARG A 208 -7.57 5.36 16.78
CA ARG A 208 -9.00 5.01 16.87
C ARG A 208 -9.19 3.72 17.67
N TRP A 209 -8.76 3.74 18.94
CA TRP A 209 -8.58 2.56 19.78
C TRP A 209 -9.84 1.70 19.94
N ASP A 210 -10.99 2.31 20.24
CA ASP A 210 -12.24 1.58 20.49
C ASP A 210 -12.71 0.82 19.25
N GLU A 211 -12.76 1.50 18.11
CA GLU A 211 -13.15 0.90 16.84
C GLU A 211 -12.16 -0.19 16.41
N SER A 212 -10.88 0.09 16.58
CA SER A 212 -9.81 -0.86 16.31
C SER A 212 -9.95 -2.15 17.12
N SER A 213 -10.29 -2.02 18.41
CA SER A 213 -10.52 -3.15 19.30
C SER A 213 -11.75 -3.96 18.87
N GLN A 214 -12.86 -3.30 18.53
CA GLN A 214 -14.07 -3.97 18.02
C GLN A 214 -13.79 -4.76 16.74
N ILE A 215 -13.03 -4.20 15.80
CA ILE A 215 -12.67 -4.89 14.56
C ILE A 215 -11.70 -6.06 14.83
N ALA A 216 -10.75 -5.91 15.76
CA ALA A 216 -9.84 -6.99 16.13
C ALA A 216 -10.57 -8.17 16.80
N GLU A 217 -11.53 -7.90 17.68
CA GLU A 217 -12.39 -8.93 18.27
C GLU A 217 -13.22 -9.63 17.20
N ARG A 218 -13.81 -8.88 16.25
CA ARG A 218 -14.51 -9.49 15.11
C ARG A 218 -13.59 -10.40 14.30
N ALA A 219 -12.36 -9.97 14.01
CA ALA A 219 -11.38 -10.81 13.30
C ALA A 219 -11.09 -12.11 14.06
N TYR A 220 -10.96 -12.03 15.38
CA TYR A 220 -10.75 -13.19 16.25
C TYR A 220 -11.95 -14.13 16.27
N ASP A 221 -13.17 -13.60 16.41
CA ASP A 221 -14.40 -14.39 16.41
C ASP A 221 -14.65 -15.06 15.05
N THR A 222 -14.32 -14.40 13.94
CA THR A 222 -14.34 -14.99 12.60
C THR A 222 -13.30 -16.11 12.50
N ALA A 223 -12.07 -15.88 12.97
CA ALA A 223 -10.99 -16.86 12.94
C ALA A 223 -11.33 -18.15 13.72
N ARG A 224 -12.08 -18.04 14.82
CA ARG A 224 -12.56 -19.18 15.61
C ARG A 224 -13.60 -20.05 14.90
N GLN A 225 -14.23 -19.52 13.85
CA GLN A 225 -15.24 -20.24 13.06
C GLN A 225 -14.64 -20.94 11.84
N LEU A 226 -13.35 -20.73 11.55
CA LEU A 226 -12.66 -21.41 10.47
C LEU A 226 -12.45 -22.90 10.82
N PRO A 227 -12.41 -23.80 9.81
CA PRO A 227 -12.04 -25.20 10.00
C PRO A 227 -10.66 -25.35 10.66
N ASP A 228 -10.37 -26.53 11.22
CA ASP A 228 -9.18 -26.76 12.06
C ASP A 228 -7.90 -26.18 11.45
N ALA A 229 -7.37 -25.14 12.13
CA ALA A 229 -6.26 -24.33 11.65
C ALA A 229 -4.94 -25.12 11.54
N GLU A 230 -4.88 -26.30 12.14
CA GLU A 230 -3.71 -27.19 12.13
C GLU A 230 -3.53 -27.90 10.78
N ASP A 231 -4.62 -28.06 10.01
CA ASP A 231 -4.62 -28.81 8.75
C ASP A 231 -4.33 -27.92 7.52
N SER A 232 -4.39 -26.60 7.69
CA SER A 232 -4.15 -25.64 6.61
C SER A 232 -3.19 -24.54 7.06
N ARG A 233 -2.04 -24.44 6.37
CA ARG A 233 -1.05 -23.38 6.59
C ARG A 233 -1.65 -21.98 6.42
N GLU A 234 -2.58 -21.84 5.47
CA GLU A 234 -3.29 -20.58 5.22
C GLU A 234 -4.20 -20.22 6.40
N THR A 235 -5.01 -21.18 6.85
CA THR A 235 -5.89 -20.99 8.00
C THR A 235 -5.10 -20.71 9.28
N ALA A 236 -4.02 -21.44 9.54
CA ALA A 236 -3.09 -21.17 10.63
C ALA A 236 -2.57 -19.72 10.60
N THR A 237 -2.15 -19.25 9.42
CA THR A 237 -1.61 -17.89 9.25
C THR A 237 -2.68 -16.84 9.57
N ALA A 238 -3.91 -17.03 9.08
CA ALA A 238 -5.03 -16.13 9.35
C ALA A 238 -5.37 -16.11 10.85
N VAL A 239 -5.46 -17.27 11.50
CA VAL A 239 -5.78 -17.37 12.93
C VAL A 239 -4.69 -16.75 13.80
N VAL A 240 -3.42 -16.98 13.49
CA VAL A 240 -2.29 -16.36 14.22
C VAL A 240 -2.33 -14.84 14.07
N THR A 241 -2.58 -14.34 12.86
CA THR A 241 -2.71 -12.90 12.60
C THR A 241 -3.83 -12.27 13.44
N ALA A 242 -4.99 -12.92 13.50
CA ALA A 242 -6.12 -12.45 14.30
C ALA A 242 -5.81 -12.45 15.80
N LEU A 243 -5.20 -13.52 16.31
CA LEU A 243 -4.80 -13.63 17.72
C LEU A 243 -3.79 -12.56 18.13
N VAL A 244 -2.76 -12.33 17.30
CA VAL A 244 -1.76 -11.28 17.54
C VAL A 244 -2.40 -9.89 17.48
N SER A 245 -3.31 -9.67 16.52
CA SER A 245 -4.07 -8.42 16.45
C SER A 245 -4.91 -8.23 17.71
N ALA A 246 -5.76 -9.17 18.10
CA ALA A 246 -6.56 -9.08 19.33
C ALA A 246 -5.70 -8.87 20.58
N ALA A 247 -4.52 -9.52 20.65
CA ALA A 247 -3.57 -9.30 21.74
C ALA A 247 -3.10 -7.84 21.81
N HIS A 248 -2.77 -7.21 20.68
CA HIS A 248 -2.37 -5.80 20.64
C HIS A 248 -3.48 -4.81 21.06
N HIS A 249 -4.75 -5.24 21.01
CA HIS A 249 -5.90 -4.43 21.38
C HIS A 249 -6.45 -4.75 22.77
N SER A 250 -5.90 -5.77 23.45
CA SER A 250 -6.30 -6.14 24.80
C SER A 250 -5.57 -5.28 25.84
N GLU A 251 -6.34 -4.55 26.66
CA GLU A 251 -5.81 -3.82 27.81
C GLU A 251 -5.39 -4.74 28.96
N ASP A 252 -6.03 -5.91 29.11
CA ASP A 252 -5.65 -6.91 30.11
C ASP A 252 -4.35 -7.63 29.70
N PRO A 253 -3.25 -7.47 30.45
CA PRO A 253 -1.98 -8.13 30.15
C PRO A 253 -2.06 -9.65 30.21
N ARG A 254 -2.95 -10.23 31.03
CA ARG A 254 -3.11 -11.69 31.14
C ARG A 254 -3.77 -12.23 29.88
N ARG A 255 -4.88 -11.63 29.46
CA ARG A 255 -5.54 -11.96 28.18
C ARG A 255 -4.57 -11.80 27.01
N ARG A 256 -3.81 -10.69 26.95
CA ARG A 256 -2.80 -10.46 25.92
C ARG A 256 -1.76 -11.58 25.86
N LEU A 257 -1.20 -11.98 27.00
CA LEU A 257 -0.22 -13.06 27.06
C LEU A 257 -0.82 -14.41 26.63
N ASN A 258 -2.05 -14.72 27.04
CA ASN A 258 -2.74 -15.95 26.66
C ASN A 258 -3.00 -16.02 25.14
N LEU A 259 -3.43 -14.91 24.53
CA LEU A 259 -3.62 -14.83 23.08
C LEU A 259 -2.31 -15.05 22.32
N LEU A 260 -1.21 -14.43 22.78
CA LEU A 260 0.11 -14.60 22.16
C LEU A 260 0.67 -16.02 22.33
N ARG A 261 0.38 -16.69 23.45
CA ARG A 261 0.76 -18.10 23.66
C ARG A 261 0.00 -19.03 22.72
N LYS A 262 -1.32 -18.86 22.61
CA LYS A 262 -2.14 -19.61 21.66
C LYS A 262 -1.69 -19.39 20.22
N ALA A 263 -1.33 -18.16 19.86
CA ALA A 263 -0.78 -17.85 18.53
C ALA A 263 0.55 -18.58 18.27
N TYR A 264 1.43 -18.63 19.28
CA TYR A 264 2.68 -19.38 19.18
C TYR A 264 2.46 -20.89 19.01
N GLU A 265 1.53 -21.48 19.77
CA GLU A 265 1.18 -22.91 19.67
C GLU A 265 0.72 -23.27 18.26
N ILE A 266 -0.22 -22.50 17.69
CA ILE A 266 -0.70 -22.72 16.32
C ILE A 266 0.44 -22.54 15.31
N ALA A 267 1.25 -21.49 15.46
CA ALA A 267 2.40 -21.26 14.59
C ALA A 267 3.46 -22.37 14.69
N GLN A 268 3.59 -23.01 15.85
CA GLN A 268 4.46 -24.16 16.07
C GLN A 268 3.91 -25.40 15.35
N THR A 269 2.65 -25.75 15.58
CA THR A 269 1.99 -26.91 14.95
C THR A 269 1.99 -26.80 13.43
N ALA A 270 1.64 -25.63 12.89
CA ALA A 270 1.61 -25.37 11.45
C ALA A 270 2.98 -25.06 10.82
N GLN A 271 4.07 -25.13 11.60
CA GLN A 271 5.45 -24.89 11.14
C GLN A 271 5.60 -23.55 10.41
N LEU A 272 5.09 -22.48 11.02
CA LEU A 272 5.16 -21.09 10.56
C LEU A 272 6.33 -20.36 11.26
N PRO A 273 7.57 -20.40 10.74
CA PRO A 273 8.74 -19.84 11.44
C PRO A 273 8.59 -18.33 11.71
N ASP A 274 8.11 -17.55 10.75
CA ASP A 274 7.93 -16.10 10.92
C ASP A 274 6.90 -15.77 12.01
N ALA A 275 5.80 -16.51 12.01
CA ALA A 275 4.76 -16.33 13.01
C ALA A 275 5.22 -16.74 14.42
N GLN A 276 6.09 -17.77 14.52
CA GLN A 276 6.75 -18.13 15.79
C GLN A 276 7.64 -17.00 16.30
N LEU A 277 8.45 -16.38 15.42
CA LEU A 277 9.30 -15.25 15.79
C LEU A 277 8.45 -14.07 16.29
N VAL A 278 7.44 -13.66 15.52
CA VAL A 278 6.54 -12.56 15.89
C VAL A 278 5.87 -12.81 17.24
N THR A 279 5.38 -14.03 17.48
CA THR A 279 4.69 -14.35 18.74
C THR A 279 5.65 -14.41 19.93
N LEU A 280 6.84 -14.99 19.79
CA LEU A 280 7.87 -15.02 20.84
C LEU A 280 8.35 -13.60 21.20
N THR A 281 8.65 -12.76 20.20
CA THR A 281 9.08 -11.38 20.43
C THR A 281 8.00 -10.59 21.17
N ASN A 282 6.74 -10.70 20.75
CA ASN A 282 5.64 -10.00 21.41
C ASN A 282 5.39 -10.49 22.85
N GLN A 283 5.57 -11.79 23.12
CA GLN A 283 5.50 -12.32 24.49
C GLN A 283 6.65 -11.79 25.35
N GLY A 284 7.88 -11.79 24.83
CA GLY A 284 9.07 -11.28 25.53
C GLY A 284 8.93 -9.81 25.87
N MET A 285 8.50 -8.98 24.91
CA MET A 285 8.22 -7.55 25.13
C MET A 285 7.16 -7.31 26.22
N LEU A 286 6.09 -8.11 26.23
CA LEU A 286 5.05 -7.99 27.26
C LEU A 286 5.57 -8.39 28.64
N LEU A 287 6.30 -9.49 28.75
CA LEU A 287 6.85 -9.96 30.01
C LEU A 287 7.88 -8.98 30.58
N ASP A 288 8.73 -8.40 29.72
CA ASP A 288 9.68 -7.37 30.13
C ASP A 288 8.96 -6.11 30.67
N ALA A 289 7.91 -5.65 29.96
CA ALA A 289 7.08 -4.53 30.40
C ALA A 289 6.36 -4.79 31.74
N LEU A 290 6.07 -6.05 32.05
CA LEU A 290 5.50 -6.48 33.34
C LEU A 290 6.57 -6.74 34.43
N GLY A 291 7.85 -6.55 34.13
CA GLY A 291 8.96 -6.74 35.06
C GLY A 291 9.44 -8.20 35.19
N HIS A 292 8.92 -9.12 34.39
CA HIS A 292 9.32 -10.54 34.36
C HIS A 292 10.58 -10.75 33.49
N ARG A 293 11.68 -10.10 33.88
CA ARG A 293 12.90 -9.99 33.06
C ARG A 293 13.54 -11.34 32.68
N GLU A 294 13.59 -12.30 33.61
CA GLU A 294 14.17 -13.62 33.33
C GLU A 294 13.36 -14.38 32.28
N ALA A 295 12.03 -14.38 32.41
CA ALA A 295 11.15 -15.02 31.44
C ALA A 295 11.20 -14.32 30.07
N ALA A 296 11.32 -12.98 30.05
CA ALA A 296 11.50 -12.23 28.81
C ALA A 296 12.83 -12.58 28.13
N ALA A 297 13.93 -12.63 28.90
CA ALA A 297 15.25 -12.99 28.39
C ALA A 297 15.28 -14.40 27.80
N GLU A 298 14.60 -15.37 28.41
CA GLU A 298 14.46 -16.73 27.86
C GLU A 298 13.78 -16.72 26.48
N LEU A 299 12.72 -15.94 26.31
CA LEU A 299 12.02 -15.83 25.02
C LEU A 299 12.86 -15.12 23.97
N PHE A 300 13.61 -14.07 24.34
CA PHE A 300 14.52 -13.41 23.41
C PHE A 300 15.67 -14.34 22.99
N GLY A 301 16.21 -15.16 23.90
CA GLY A 301 17.19 -16.19 23.56
C GLY A 301 16.66 -17.17 22.52
N ARG A 302 15.40 -17.63 22.65
CA ARG A 302 14.76 -18.50 21.64
C ARG A 302 14.56 -17.83 20.28
N VAL A 303 14.39 -16.50 20.25
CA VAL A 303 14.32 -15.72 19.01
C VAL A 303 15.70 -15.66 18.36
N GLU A 304 16.75 -15.37 19.13
CA GLU A 304 18.14 -15.34 18.65
C GLU A 304 18.60 -16.69 18.11
N GLU A 305 18.31 -17.79 18.83
CA GLU A 305 18.61 -19.16 18.38
C GLU A 305 17.98 -19.46 17.02
N ARG A 306 16.72 -19.06 16.83
CA ARG A 306 15.99 -19.27 15.56
C ARG A 306 16.53 -18.39 14.43
N LEU A 307 16.87 -17.14 14.71
CA LEU A 307 17.47 -16.23 13.71
C LEU A 307 18.90 -16.67 13.31
N SER A 308 19.59 -17.38 14.21
CA SER A 308 20.93 -17.93 13.98
C SER A 308 20.92 -19.25 13.21
N ASP A 309 19.75 -19.84 12.96
CA ASP A 309 19.60 -21.06 12.16
C ASP A 309 19.84 -20.73 10.67
N PRO A 310 20.85 -21.35 10.02
CA PRO A 310 21.20 -21.07 8.63
C PRO A 310 20.19 -21.60 7.60
N ARG A 311 19.13 -22.29 8.03
CA ARG A 311 18.06 -22.71 7.12
C ARG A 311 17.32 -21.47 6.59
N PRO A 312 17.13 -21.34 5.25
CA PRO A 312 16.50 -20.17 4.68
C PRO A 312 15.07 -20.01 5.24
N ILE A 313 14.78 -18.82 5.74
CA ILE A 313 13.42 -18.40 6.08
C ILE A 313 12.65 -18.29 4.76
N PRO A 314 11.62 -19.13 4.51
CA PRO A 314 10.87 -19.07 3.26
C PRO A 314 10.14 -17.73 3.15
N GLY A 315 10.55 -16.85 2.24
CA GLY A 315 9.99 -15.51 2.04
C GLY A 315 10.99 -14.36 2.22
N PHE A 316 12.22 -14.64 2.65
CA PHE A 316 13.32 -13.68 2.73
C PHE A 316 14.35 -13.89 1.61
N ASP A 317 13.89 -13.87 0.35
CA ASP A 317 14.82 -13.67 -0.77
C ASP A 317 15.22 -12.19 -0.82
N ILE A 318 16.32 -11.86 -0.15
CA ILE A 318 17.09 -10.67 -0.48
C ILE A 318 17.88 -11.04 -1.74
N ALA A 319 17.21 -10.96 -2.90
CA ALA A 319 17.92 -11.04 -4.17
C ALA A 319 18.89 -9.84 -4.25
N THR A 320 20.18 -10.17 -4.21
CA THR A 320 21.29 -9.31 -4.68
C THR A 320 21.07 -8.82 -6.09
#